data_AF-A0A7D5N9U4-F1
#
_entry.id   AF-A0A7D5N9U4-F1
#
_cell.length_a   1.000
_cell.length_b   1.000
_cell.length_c   1.000
_cell.angle_alpha   90.00
_cell.angle_beta   90.00
_cell.angle_gamma   90.00
#
_symmetry.space_group_name_H-M   'P 1'
#
loop_
_entity.id
_entity.type
_entity.pdbx_description
1 polymer ?
#
loop_
_entity_poly.entity_id
_entity_poly.type
_entity_poly.pdbx_seq_one_letter_code
_entity_poly.pdbx_strand_id
1 'polypeptide(L)'
;MRTNYGLVSILNIHISTRAGDKLLFPSEVNTGDKFERLLFEMSTPLDENMIRIAQQKGYDIRHNAKGYVFNGNATDLINFLNIGTPQ
;
A
#
# COMPACT_ATOMS: atom_id res chain seq x y z
N MET A 1 6.57 8.24 13.30
CA MET A 1 8.03 8.04 13.44
C MET A 1 8.75 8.95 12.47
N ARG A 2 9.92 9.46 12.81
CA ARG A 2 10.71 10.36 11.95
C ARG A 2 12.18 9.98 12.07
N THR A 3 12.88 9.91 10.94
CA THR A 3 14.33 9.76 10.88
C THR A 3 14.96 11.14 10.75
N ASN A 4 16.30 11.19 10.81
CA ASN A 4 17.08 12.35 10.41
C ASN A 4 16.88 12.74 8.92
N TYR A 5 16.24 11.89 8.12
CA TYR A 5 15.96 12.12 6.70
C TYR A 5 14.47 12.38 6.38
N GLY A 6 13.59 12.43 7.38
CA GLY A 6 12.16 12.75 7.17
C GLY A 6 11.19 11.77 7.82
N LEU A 7 9.91 11.86 7.44
CA LEU A 7 8.86 10.97 7.96
C LEU A 7 9.09 9.52 7.51
N VAL A 8 8.83 8.58 8.41
CA VAL A 8 8.94 7.15 8.11
C VAL A 8 7.61 6.66 7.54
N SER A 9 7.65 6.09 6.33
CA SER A 9 6.51 5.43 5.71
C SER A 9 6.60 3.92 5.91
N ILE A 10 5.57 3.34 6.52
CA ILE A 10 5.40 1.90 6.66
C ILE A 10 4.48 1.42 5.56
N LEU A 11 5.00 0.52 4.73
CA LEU A 11 4.30 -0.05 3.59
C LEU A 11 4.26 -1.57 3.76
N ASN A 12 3.06 -2.18 3.68
CA ASN A 12 2.87 -3.62 3.85
C ASN A 12 2.32 -4.25 2.56
N ILE A 13 2.85 -5.42 2.21
CA ILE A 13 2.38 -6.19 1.04
C ILE A 13 2.29 -7.67 1.41
N HIS A 14 1.13 -8.25 1.16
CA HIS A 14 0.90 -9.68 1.23
C HIS A 14 0.94 -10.25 -0.19
N ILE A 15 1.96 -11.08 -0.47
CA ILE A 15 2.13 -11.77 -1.76
C ILE A 15 1.59 -13.19 -1.63
N SER A 16 0.60 -13.52 -2.45
CA SER A 16 -0.07 -14.82 -2.44
C SER A 16 -0.45 -15.21 -3.87
N THR A 17 -0.45 -16.51 -4.13
CA THR A 17 -0.93 -17.11 -5.38
C THR A 17 -2.35 -17.68 -5.26
N ARG A 18 -3.01 -17.48 -4.10
CA ARG A 18 -4.38 -17.94 -3.86
C ARG A 18 -5.37 -17.19 -4.76
N ALA A 19 -6.35 -17.93 -5.29
CA ALA A 19 -7.49 -17.33 -5.97
C ALA A 19 -8.29 -16.49 -4.95
N GLY A 20 -8.50 -15.20 -5.25
CA GLY A 20 -9.19 -14.26 -4.38
C GLY A 20 -9.04 -12.82 -4.87
N ASP A 21 -9.87 -11.93 -4.32
CA ASP A 21 -9.88 -10.52 -4.73
C ASP A 21 -8.58 -9.82 -4.32
N LYS A 22 -7.98 -9.13 -5.29
CA LYS A 22 -6.80 -8.31 -5.07
C LYS A 22 -7.21 -6.95 -4.52
N LEU A 23 -6.59 -6.53 -3.42
CA LEU A 23 -6.77 -5.18 -2.86
C LEU A 23 -5.47 -4.40 -3.01
N LEU A 24 -5.54 -3.30 -3.76
CA LEU A 24 -4.41 -2.41 -4.03
C LEU A 24 -4.69 -1.05 -3.41
N PHE A 25 -3.84 -0.63 -2.47
CA PHE A 25 -3.94 0.67 -1.80
C PHE A 25 -5.33 0.98 -1.23
N PRO A 26 -5.94 0.09 -0.45
CA PRO A 26 -7.27 0.34 0.07
C PRO A 26 -7.27 1.49 1.10
N SER A 27 -8.39 2.19 1.19
CA SER A 27 -8.70 3.12 2.28
C SER A 27 -9.32 2.44 3.50
N GLU A 28 -9.83 1.21 3.32
CA GLU A 28 -10.45 0.36 4.34
C GLU A 28 -10.28 -1.11 3.98
N VAL A 29 -10.19 -1.98 4.99
CA VAL A 29 -10.12 -3.44 4.78
C VAL A 29 -11.26 -4.09 5.55
N ASN A 30 -12.12 -4.82 4.85
CA ASN A 30 -13.17 -5.64 5.44
C ASN A 30 -12.74 -7.11 5.42
N THR A 31 -12.03 -7.53 6.47
CA THR A 31 -11.47 -8.88 6.60
C THR A 31 -11.82 -9.50 7.96
N GLY A 32 -12.02 -10.82 7.96
CA GLY A 32 -12.12 -11.62 9.18
C GLY A 32 -10.75 -12.01 9.75
N ASP A 33 -9.66 -11.78 9.01
CA ASP A 33 -8.31 -12.11 9.45
C ASP A 33 -7.70 -10.96 10.27
N LYS A 34 -7.41 -11.23 11.55
CA LYS A 34 -6.80 -10.28 12.47
C LYS A 34 -5.42 -9.79 12.02
N PHE A 35 -4.65 -10.60 11.29
CA PHE A 35 -3.32 -10.23 10.81
C PHE A 35 -3.39 -9.30 9.62
N GLU A 36 -4.35 -9.51 8.71
CA GLU A 36 -4.61 -8.59 7.60
C GLU A 36 -5.03 -7.21 8.13
N ARG A 37 -5.94 -7.20 9.11
CA ARG A 37 -6.35 -5.97 9.79
C ARG A 37 -5.18 -5.27 10.48
N LEU A 38 -4.35 -5.99 11.24
CA LEU A 38 -3.19 -5.43 11.92
C LEU A 38 -2.21 -4.78 10.93
N LEU A 39 -1.87 -5.47 9.84
CA LEU A 39 -0.96 -4.95 8.82
C LEU A 39 -1.53 -3.69 8.15
N PHE A 40 -2.82 -3.67 7.84
CA PHE A 40 -3.48 -2.50 7.30
C PHE A 40 -3.48 -1.32 8.29
N GLU A 41 -3.74 -1.57 9.57
CA GLU A 41 -3.72 -0.54 10.61
C GLU A 41 -2.31 0.07 10.77
N MET A 42 -1.26 -0.75 10.70
CA MET A 42 0.14 -0.31 10.75
C MET A 42 0.63 0.41 9.49
N SER A 43 0.00 0.18 8.33
CA SER A 43 0.36 0.87 7.09
C SER A 43 0.12 2.38 7.19
N THR A 44 1.06 3.14 6.64
CA THR A 44 1.01 4.59 6.58
C THR A 44 0.09 5.05 5.43
N PRO A 45 -0.71 6.11 5.61
CA PRO A 45 -1.40 6.77 4.51
C PRO A 45 -0.42 7.20 3.40
N LEU A 46 -0.84 7.09 2.15
CA LEU A 46 -0.05 7.59 1.03
C LEU A 46 -0.01 9.13 1.06
N ASP A 47 1.16 9.71 0.81
CA ASP A 47 1.29 11.14 0.60
C ASP A 47 0.87 11.56 -0.82
N GLU A 48 0.78 12.87 -1.07
CA GLU A 48 0.33 13.41 -2.36
C GLU A 48 1.21 12.96 -3.53
N ASN A 49 2.52 12.82 -3.32
CA ASN A 49 3.43 12.37 -4.37
C ASN A 49 3.22 10.89 -4.69
N MET A 50 3.06 10.05 -3.66
CA MET A 50 2.74 8.64 -3.81
C MET A 50 1.42 8.43 -4.54
N ILE A 51 0.38 9.19 -4.18
CA ILE A 51 -0.94 9.15 -4.85
C ILE A 51 -0.79 9.52 -6.32
N ARG A 52 -0.08 10.60 -6.64
CA ARG A 52 0.16 11.04 -8.02
C ARG A 52 0.87 9.97 -8.85
N ILE A 53 1.92 9.34 -8.33
CA ILE A 53 2.66 8.28 -9.03
C ILE A 53 1.77 7.04 -9.24
N ALA A 54 0.96 6.68 -8.24
CA ALA A 54 0.03 5.57 -8.34
C ALA A 54 -1.06 5.81 -9.39
N GLN A 55 -1.64 7.02 -9.45
CA GLN A 55 -2.60 7.40 -10.48
C GLN A 55 -1.99 7.38 -11.89
N GLN A 56 -0.74 7.86 -12.05
CA GLN A 56 -0.02 7.77 -13.33
C GLN A 56 0.21 6.33 -13.80
N LYS A 57 0.29 5.38 -12.87
CA LYS A 57 0.37 3.93 -13.14
C LYS A 57 -0.99 3.28 -13.40
N GLY A 58 -2.09 4.05 -13.35
CA GLY A 58 -3.45 3.59 -13.63
C GLY A 58 -4.17 2.98 -12.42
N TYR A 59 -3.67 3.17 -11.19
CA TYR A 59 -4.38 2.75 -9.98
C TYR A 59 -5.49 3.74 -9.61
N ASP A 60 -6.67 3.22 -9.26
CA ASP A 60 -7.77 4.00 -8.69
C ASP A 60 -7.53 4.19 -7.18
N ILE A 61 -6.97 5.34 -6.82
CA ILE A 61 -6.59 5.66 -5.43
C ILE A 61 -7.66 6.53 -4.78
N ARG A 62 -8.26 6.00 -3.71
CA ARG A 62 -9.23 6.74 -2.89
C ARG A 62 -8.55 7.65 -1.89
N HIS A 63 -9.30 8.63 -1.38
CA HIS A 63 -8.86 9.46 -0.26
C HIS A 63 -8.51 8.57 0.95
N ASN A 64 -7.42 8.90 1.65
CA ASN A 64 -6.86 8.13 2.77
C ASN A 64 -6.42 6.69 2.44
N ALA A 65 -6.13 6.39 1.16
CA ALA A 65 -5.49 5.15 0.78
C ALA A 65 -4.19 4.93 1.59
N LYS A 66 -3.98 3.69 2.03
CA LYS A 66 -2.77 3.31 2.77
C LYS A 66 -1.83 2.50 1.88
N GLY A 67 -0.55 2.53 2.23
CA GLY A 67 0.47 1.63 1.70
C GLY A 67 0.24 0.19 2.14
N TYR A 68 -0.84 -0.42 1.68
CA TYR A 68 -1.22 -1.79 1.95
C TYR A 68 -1.62 -2.47 0.64
N VAL A 69 -1.12 -3.68 0.40
CA VAL A 69 -1.51 -4.51 -0.73
C VAL A 69 -1.82 -5.91 -0.23
N PHE A 70 -2.96 -6.44 -0.63
CA PHE A 70 -3.38 -7.81 -0.36
C PHE A 70 -3.54 -8.60 -1.66
N ASN A 71 -3.09 -9.84 -1.64
CA ASN A 71 -3.03 -10.73 -2.80
C ASN A 71 -2.29 -10.11 -4.01
N GLY A 72 -1.21 -9.38 -3.72
CA GLY A 72 -0.36 -8.75 -4.73
C GLY A 72 0.56 -9.76 -5.42
N ASN A 73 1.08 -9.38 -6.59
CA ASN A 73 2.10 -10.12 -7.32
C ASN A 73 3.44 -9.35 -7.37
N ALA A 74 4.45 -9.94 -8.02
CA ALA A 74 5.78 -9.32 -8.13
C ALA A 74 5.74 -7.95 -8.85
N THR A 75 4.86 -7.76 -9.84
CA THR A 75 4.67 -6.47 -10.51
C THR A 75 4.11 -5.42 -9.55
N ASP A 76 3.15 -5.81 -8.70
CA ASP A 76 2.60 -4.92 -7.68
C ASP A 76 3.69 -4.50 -6.69
N LEU A 77 4.56 -5.42 -6.25
CA LEU A 77 5.71 -5.11 -5.39
C LEU A 77 6.65 -4.09 -6.02
N ILE A 78 7.02 -4.27 -7.29
CA ILE A 78 7.92 -3.33 -8.00
C ILE A 78 7.26 -1.95 -8.15
N ASN A 79 5.96 -1.90 -8.47
CA ASN A 79 5.23 -0.64 -8.51
C ASN A 79 5.14 0.02 -7.13
N PHE A 80 4.93 -0.78 -6.09
CA PHE A 80 4.84 -0.36 -4.70
C PHE A 80 6.16 0.28 -4.22
N LEU A 81 7.31 -0.30 -4.59
CA LEU A 81 8.63 0.28 -4.30
C LEU A 81 8.88 1.58 -5.06
N ASN A 82 8.51 1.65 -6.34
CA ASN A 82 8.65 2.87 -7.13
C ASN A 82 7.79 4.02 -6.60
N ILE A 83 6.61 3.73 -6.05
CA ILE A 83 5.74 4.72 -5.41
C ILE A 83 6.36 5.18 -4.08
N GLY A 84 6.89 4.25 -3.27
CA GLY A 84 7.44 4.55 -1.95
C GLY A 84 8.82 5.22 -1.94
N THR A 85 9.49 5.34 -3.08
CA THR A 85 10.85 5.91 -3.17
C THR A 85 10.78 7.42 -3.39
N PRO A 86 11.41 8.25 -2.54
CA PRO A 86 11.56 9.68 -2.80
C PRO A 86 12.29 9.90 -4.13
N GLN A 87 11.79 10.80 -4.98
CA GLN A 87 12.53 11.26 -6.17
C GLN A 87 13.53 12.35 -5.80
#